data_AF-A0A9P0NS63-F1
#
_entry.id   AF-A0A9P0NS63-F1
#
_cell.length_a   1.000
_cell.length_b   1.000
_cell.length_c   1.000
_cell.angle_alpha   90.00
_cell.angle_beta   90.00
_cell.angle_gamma   90.00
#
_symmetry.space_group_name_H-M   'P 1'
#
loop_
_entity.id
_entity.type
_entity.pdbx_description
1 polymer ?
#
loop_
_entity_poly.entity_id
_entity_poly.type
_entity_poly.pdbx_seq_one_letter_code
_entity_poly.pdbx_strand_id
1 'polypeptide(L)'
;MISSEVNNKDNKELIPWQGLALTCVRILQLYCRVFDEDLHDLLCIKEKTCKNCKCSRDVHEVVAEHGARARLGFVQNHDGLDARTLGYTFVPPGLSSARQVDQYYSTLPSEDVPKLGSRGETVRSQRIVRQLPKQDLSLTACKFVEPQYESSYRDFVSGRNQVALDVAVAKPTPPGSFCIRCLQPVHAQQISVTAPRMGKDVWHPACFKCTTCDDLLVDLAYCVYDDNIYCERHYAEKMKPRCAGCDEL
;
A
#
# COMPACT_ATOMS: atom_id res chain seq x y z
N MET A 1 35.53 -30.65 -33.72
CA MET A 1 35.75 -30.43 -32.28
C MET A 1 35.29 -29.01 -32.01
N ILE A 2 34.03 -28.82 -31.60
CA ILE A 2 33.57 -28.78 -30.20
C ILE A 2 33.94 -27.42 -29.56
N SER A 3 32.90 -26.60 -29.35
CA SER A 3 32.59 -25.76 -28.16
C SER A 3 33.58 -24.63 -27.76
N SER A 4 33.20 -23.48 -27.20
CA SER A 4 31.94 -22.98 -26.63
C SER A 4 32.09 -21.49 -26.25
N GLU A 5 31.06 -20.71 -26.59
CA GLU A 5 30.34 -19.72 -25.76
C GLU A 5 31.08 -18.84 -24.73
N VAL A 6 30.91 -17.51 -24.87
CA VAL A 6 30.32 -16.70 -23.77
C VAL A 6 29.25 -15.79 -24.35
N ASN A 7 28.06 -15.93 -23.75
CA ASN A 7 26.76 -15.38 -24.05
C ASN A 7 26.69 -13.89 -23.65
N ASN A 8 26.24 -13.00 -24.54
CA ASN A 8 25.84 -11.64 -24.17
C ASN A 8 24.38 -11.45 -24.63
N LYS A 9 23.46 -11.85 -23.76
CA LYS A 9 22.04 -11.56 -23.90
C LYS A 9 21.71 -10.26 -23.16
N ASP A 10 20.80 -9.53 -23.76
CA ASP A 10 19.93 -8.51 -23.15
C ASP A 10 20.46 -7.08 -23.07
N ASN A 11 20.38 -6.40 -24.22
CA ASN A 11 20.01 -5.00 -24.24
C ASN A 11 19.05 -4.74 -25.42
N LYS A 12 17.74 -4.85 -25.17
CA LYS A 12 16.70 -4.35 -26.09
C LYS A 12 15.88 -3.31 -25.35
N GLU A 13 16.06 -2.04 -25.70
CA GLU A 13 15.05 -1.00 -25.48
C GLU A 13 13.78 -1.43 -26.25
N LEU A 14 12.78 -1.93 -25.53
CA LEU A 14 11.66 -2.68 -26.09
C LEU A 14 10.37 -1.86 -26.21
N ILE A 15 10.44 -0.57 -26.50
CA ILE A 15 9.27 0.20 -26.95
C ILE A 15 9.69 1.21 -28.05
N PRO A 16 9.18 1.06 -29.29
CA PRO A 16 9.64 1.85 -30.44
C PRO A 16 9.15 3.31 -30.44
N TRP A 17 8.15 3.67 -29.63
CA TRP A 17 7.68 5.06 -29.50
C TRP A 17 7.01 5.32 -28.15
N GLN A 18 7.31 6.45 -27.50
CA GLN A 18 6.80 6.80 -26.16
C GLN A 18 5.27 6.77 -26.04
N GLY A 19 4.51 7.04 -27.10
CA GLY A 19 3.05 7.01 -27.04
C GLY A 19 2.43 5.60 -27.08
N LEU A 20 3.17 4.55 -27.47
CA LEU A 20 2.72 3.16 -27.25
C LEU A 20 2.57 2.87 -25.75
N ALA A 21 3.36 3.56 -24.91
CA ALA A 21 3.30 3.44 -23.46
C ALA A 21 2.04 4.04 -22.81
N LEU A 22 1.10 4.53 -23.59
CA LEU A 22 -0.15 5.13 -23.11
C LEU A 22 -1.37 4.66 -23.92
N THR A 23 -1.19 3.63 -24.75
CA THR A 23 -2.16 3.18 -25.74
C THR A 23 -3.04 2.05 -25.20
N CYS A 24 -4.34 2.04 -25.53
CA CYS A 24 -5.26 1.03 -25.02
C CYS A 24 -4.96 -0.36 -25.60
N VAL A 25 -5.30 -1.41 -24.84
CA VAL A 25 -5.02 -2.82 -25.17
C VAL A 25 -5.46 -3.19 -26.60
N ARG A 26 -6.58 -2.64 -27.07
CA ARG A 26 -7.12 -2.94 -28.40
C ARG A 26 -6.26 -2.38 -29.54
N ILE A 27 -5.59 -1.24 -29.34
CA ILE A 27 -4.65 -0.69 -30.33
C ILE A 27 -3.30 -1.41 -30.23
N LEU A 28 -2.86 -1.81 -29.03
CA LEU A 28 -1.66 -2.64 -28.86
C LEU A 28 -1.81 -4.00 -29.55
N GLN A 29 -2.98 -4.65 -29.44
CA GLN A 29 -3.28 -5.89 -30.17
C GLN A 29 -3.23 -5.73 -31.69
N LEU A 30 -3.70 -4.59 -32.21
CA LEU A 30 -3.63 -4.29 -33.64
C LEU A 30 -2.19 -4.02 -34.09
N TYR A 31 -1.42 -3.30 -33.30
CA TYR A 31 0.01 -3.08 -33.53
C TYR A 31 0.77 -4.40 -33.59
N CYS A 32 0.62 -5.25 -32.57
CA CYS A 32 1.25 -6.58 -32.50
C CYS A 32 0.90 -7.43 -33.74
N ARG A 33 -0.35 -7.37 -34.20
CA ARG A 33 -0.80 -8.11 -35.39
C ARG A 33 -0.20 -7.57 -36.69
N VAL A 34 0.01 -6.26 -36.80
CA VAL A 34 0.57 -5.63 -38.01
C VAL A 34 2.08 -5.83 -38.10
N PHE A 35 2.77 -5.84 -36.96
CA PHE A 35 4.23 -5.85 -36.90
C PHE A 35 4.84 -7.17 -36.39
N ASP A 36 4.01 -8.19 -36.13
CA ASP A 36 4.42 -9.53 -35.68
C ASP A 36 5.21 -9.51 -34.36
N GLU A 37 4.77 -8.66 -33.42
CA GLU A 37 5.38 -8.50 -32.09
C GLU A 37 4.55 -9.23 -31.01
N ASP A 38 5.20 -9.71 -29.95
CA ASP A 38 4.49 -10.35 -28.82
C ASP A 38 3.87 -9.31 -27.89
N LEU A 39 2.56 -9.46 -27.63
CA LEU A 39 1.80 -8.59 -26.74
C LEU A 39 2.30 -8.69 -25.29
N HIS A 40 2.83 -9.85 -24.87
CA HIS A 40 3.37 -10.04 -23.52
C HIS A 40 4.58 -9.14 -23.25
N ASP A 41 5.41 -8.90 -24.27
CA ASP A 41 6.61 -8.05 -24.16
C ASP A 41 6.26 -6.56 -24.10
N LEU A 42 5.07 -6.17 -24.58
CA LEU A 42 4.58 -4.78 -24.64
C LEU A 42 3.63 -4.38 -23.50
N LEU A 43 3.17 -5.32 -22.68
CA LEU A 43 2.11 -5.11 -21.68
C LEU A 43 2.56 -4.44 -20.37
N CYS A 44 3.73 -3.80 -20.32
CA CYS A 44 4.24 -3.16 -19.10
C CYS A 44 3.62 -1.77 -18.80
N ILE A 45 2.38 -1.48 -19.22
CA ILE A 45 1.83 -0.12 -19.28
C ILE A 45 0.47 0.04 -18.56
N LYS A 46 0.43 1.02 -17.65
CA LYS A 46 -0.68 1.40 -16.75
C LYS A 46 -1.75 2.23 -17.48
N GLU A 47 -3.01 1.78 -17.54
CA GLU A 47 -4.14 2.63 -17.95
C GLU A 47 -4.61 3.55 -16.78
N LYS A 48 -4.79 4.87 -17.01
CA LYS A 48 -4.99 5.86 -15.91
C LYS A 48 -5.96 7.06 -16.10
N THR A 49 -6.82 7.13 -17.12
CA THR A 49 -7.70 8.32 -17.30
C THR A 49 -9.17 8.02 -17.62
N CYS A 50 -10.07 8.73 -16.93
CA CYS A 50 -11.52 8.63 -17.09
C CYS A 50 -11.99 9.22 -18.44
N LYS A 51 -12.90 8.53 -19.14
CA LYS A 51 -13.34 8.90 -20.50
C LYS A 51 -14.20 10.17 -20.57
N ASN A 52 -14.84 10.58 -19.47
CA ASN A 52 -15.74 11.72 -19.42
C ASN A 52 -15.04 13.05 -19.06
N CYS A 53 -14.27 13.09 -17.96
CA CYS A 53 -13.56 14.30 -17.50
C CYS A 53 -12.13 14.47 -18.03
N LYS A 54 -11.52 13.40 -18.59
CA LYS A 54 -10.09 13.30 -18.96
C LYS A 54 -9.06 13.44 -17.83
N CYS A 55 -9.50 13.58 -16.59
CA CYS A 55 -8.68 13.66 -15.40
C CYS A 55 -8.15 12.27 -14.95
N SER A 56 -7.04 12.25 -14.20
CA SER A 56 -6.44 11.01 -13.69
C SER A 56 -7.35 10.37 -12.64
N ARG A 57 -7.29 9.03 -12.54
CA ARG A 57 -8.09 8.26 -11.58
C ARG A 57 -7.94 8.76 -10.14
N ASP A 58 -6.76 9.27 -9.79
CA ASP A 58 -6.41 9.83 -8.48
C ASP A 58 -7.33 11.00 -8.06
N VAL A 59 -7.98 11.67 -9.01
CA VAL A 59 -8.84 12.85 -8.79
C VAL A 59 -10.30 12.48 -8.46
N HIS A 60 -10.73 11.25 -8.74
CA HIS A 60 -12.16 10.88 -8.70
C HIS A 60 -12.61 9.97 -7.56
N GLU A 61 -11.70 9.41 -6.77
CA GLU A 61 -12.02 8.22 -5.95
C GLU A 61 -12.06 8.45 -4.43
N VAL A 62 -12.06 9.68 -3.92
CA VAL A 62 -11.93 9.89 -2.46
C VAL A 62 -13.25 10.31 -1.81
N VAL A 63 -14.17 9.36 -1.70
CA VAL A 63 -15.06 9.29 -0.52
C VAL A 63 -14.79 7.95 0.14
N ALA A 64 -14.01 7.98 1.21
CA ALA A 64 -13.82 6.82 2.07
C ALA A 64 -15.16 6.51 2.74
N GLU A 65 -15.92 5.55 2.21
CA GLU A 65 -17.02 4.97 2.98
C GLU A 65 -16.46 4.15 4.14
N HIS A 66 -17.21 4.19 5.24
CA HIS A 66 -16.91 3.77 6.61
C HIS A 66 -16.43 2.31 6.81
N GLY A 67 -16.35 1.49 5.75
CA GLY A 67 -16.13 0.05 5.81
C GLY A 67 -14.71 -0.41 6.14
N ALA A 68 -13.67 0.27 5.64
CA ALA A 68 -12.28 -0.05 5.96
C ALA A 68 -11.94 0.35 7.41
N ARG A 69 -12.49 1.48 7.86
CA ARG A 69 -12.33 2.01 9.22
C ARG A 69 -12.94 1.07 10.28
N ALA A 70 -14.16 0.57 10.06
CA ALA A 70 -14.80 -0.32 11.02
C ALA A 70 -14.11 -1.69 11.16
N ARG A 71 -13.40 -2.16 10.12
CA ARG A 71 -12.69 -3.47 10.12
C ARG A 71 -11.25 -3.43 10.61
N LEU A 72 -10.54 -2.31 10.46
CA LEU A 72 -9.19 -2.10 11.01
C LEU A 72 -9.14 -1.99 12.54
N GLY A 73 -10.22 -2.34 13.24
CA GLY A 73 -10.24 -2.23 14.69
C GLY A 73 -10.20 -0.78 15.19
N PHE A 74 -10.72 0.21 14.44
CA PHE A 74 -11.25 1.42 15.08
C PHE A 74 -12.53 1.09 15.87
N VAL A 75 -12.51 0.00 16.64
CA VAL A 75 -13.39 -0.11 17.79
C VAL A 75 -12.95 1.05 18.67
N GLN A 76 -13.84 2.01 18.85
CA GLN A 76 -13.75 2.98 19.92
C GLN A 76 -13.75 2.19 21.24
N ASN A 77 -12.59 1.68 21.63
CA ASN A 77 -12.31 1.06 22.92
C ASN A 77 -10.81 1.16 23.14
N HIS A 78 -10.32 2.40 23.18
CA HIS A 78 -9.10 2.69 23.90
C HIS A 78 -9.45 3.77 24.90
N ASP A 79 -9.07 3.55 26.16
CA ASP A 79 -8.80 4.58 27.17
C ASP A 79 -7.65 5.51 26.69
N GLY A 80 -7.72 5.99 25.45
CA GLY A 80 -6.65 6.59 24.67
C GLY A 80 -6.93 8.03 24.31
N LEU A 81 -5.87 8.72 23.87
CA LEU A 81 -5.93 10.13 23.50
C LEU A 81 -6.87 10.34 22.31
N ASP A 82 -7.78 11.29 22.44
CA ASP A 82 -8.58 11.74 21.30
C ASP A 82 -7.70 12.51 20.30
N ALA A 83 -7.55 11.95 19.10
CA ALA A 83 -6.75 12.55 18.04
C ALA A 83 -7.20 13.97 17.69
N ARG A 84 -8.53 14.21 17.66
CA ARG A 84 -9.08 15.51 17.28
C ARG A 84 -8.74 16.59 18.31
N THR A 85 -8.83 16.26 19.60
CA THR A 85 -8.40 17.15 20.69
C THR A 85 -6.92 17.54 20.59
N LEU A 86 -6.07 16.65 20.05
CA LEU A 86 -4.65 16.93 19.80
C LEU A 86 -4.36 17.62 18.45
N GLY A 87 -5.39 17.92 17.65
CA GLY A 87 -5.23 18.57 16.35
C GLY A 87 -4.85 17.62 15.19
N TYR A 88 -5.02 16.31 15.37
CA TYR A 88 -4.72 15.28 14.37
C TYR A 88 -5.97 14.49 13.94
N THR A 89 -5.93 13.83 12.78
CA THR A 89 -6.98 12.88 12.35
C THR A 89 -6.71 11.44 12.75
N PHE A 90 -5.55 11.18 13.36
CA PHE A 90 -5.09 9.88 13.82
C PHE A 90 -4.04 10.03 14.92
N VAL A 91 -4.05 9.11 15.88
CA VAL A 91 -2.99 8.94 16.87
C VAL A 91 -2.52 7.49 16.78
N PRO A 92 -1.21 7.24 16.57
CA PRO A 92 -0.68 5.89 16.56
C PRO A 92 -1.00 5.13 17.86
N PRO A 93 -1.44 3.86 17.78
CA PRO A 93 -1.67 3.04 18.96
C PRO A 93 -0.39 2.87 19.78
N GLY A 94 -0.55 2.79 21.11
CA GLY A 94 0.56 2.67 22.07
C GLY A 94 1.12 3.99 22.62
N LEU A 95 0.70 5.13 22.05
CA LEU A 95 1.04 6.45 22.58
C LEU A 95 -0.02 6.89 23.60
N SER A 96 0.42 7.31 24.78
CA SER A 96 -0.46 7.65 25.91
C SER A 96 -0.37 9.11 26.37
N SER A 97 0.54 9.90 25.81
CA SER A 97 0.62 11.35 26.07
C SER A 97 0.77 12.20 24.80
N ALA A 98 0.28 13.43 24.83
CA ALA A 98 0.43 14.40 23.73
C ALA A 98 1.91 14.59 23.32
N ARG A 99 2.82 14.62 24.31
CA ARG A 99 4.26 14.71 24.06
C ARG A 99 4.78 13.56 23.19
N GLN A 100 4.33 12.34 23.44
CA GLN A 100 4.73 11.18 22.63
C GLN A 100 4.16 11.26 21.21
N VAL A 101 2.94 11.77 21.06
CA VAL A 101 2.32 12.00 19.73
C VAL A 101 3.12 13.03 18.94
N ASP A 102 3.49 14.14 19.56
CA ASP A 102 4.30 15.17 18.91
C ASP A 102 5.71 14.66 18.58
N GLN A 103 6.33 13.89 19.48
CA GLN A 103 7.60 13.21 19.21
C GLN A 103 7.49 12.27 18.01
N TYR A 104 6.45 11.44 17.92
CA TYR A 104 6.22 10.58 16.76
C TYR A 104 6.13 11.40 15.47
N TYR A 105 5.25 12.41 15.43
CA TYR A 105 5.02 13.18 14.21
C TYR A 105 6.17 14.10 13.81
N SER A 106 7.00 14.55 14.76
CA SER A 106 8.21 15.32 14.47
C SER A 106 9.26 14.55 13.67
N THR A 107 9.17 13.21 13.62
CA THR A 107 10.07 12.38 12.81
C THR A 107 9.60 12.18 11.37
N LEU A 108 8.39 12.65 11.04
CA LEU A 108 7.81 12.53 9.71
C LEU A 108 7.94 13.85 8.93
N PRO A 109 8.03 13.80 7.59
CA PRO A 109 7.88 14.99 6.76
C PRO A 109 6.55 15.70 7.04
N SER A 110 6.53 17.03 6.97
CA SER A 110 5.36 17.84 7.30
C SER A 110 4.10 17.48 6.49
N GLU A 111 4.29 17.02 5.26
CA GLU A 111 3.27 16.57 4.33
C GLU A 111 2.66 15.21 4.65
N ASP A 112 3.32 14.43 5.50
CA ASP A 112 2.85 13.12 5.95
C ASP A 112 2.15 13.20 7.31
N VAL A 113 2.29 14.33 8.02
CA VAL A 113 1.66 14.53 9.33
C VAL A 113 0.17 14.85 9.19
N PRO A 114 -0.74 14.03 9.71
CA PRO A 114 -2.18 14.14 9.44
C PRO A 114 -2.88 15.13 10.38
N LYS A 115 -2.38 16.38 10.43
CA LYS A 115 -3.01 17.49 11.16
C LYS A 115 -4.35 17.85 10.54
N LEU A 116 -5.32 18.26 11.37
CA LEU A 116 -6.64 18.72 10.91
C LEU A 116 -6.50 19.88 9.90
N GLY A 117 -7.18 19.76 8.76
CA GLY A 117 -7.18 20.73 7.67
C GLY A 117 -5.87 20.81 6.87
N SER A 118 -4.90 19.94 7.13
CA SER A 118 -3.58 20.00 6.50
C SER A 118 -3.47 19.14 5.25
N ARG A 119 -2.41 19.38 4.44
CA ARG A 119 -2.05 18.50 3.33
C ARG A 119 -1.87 17.04 3.78
N GLY A 120 -1.31 16.81 4.97
CA GLY A 120 -1.10 15.46 5.48
C GLY A 120 -2.38 14.71 5.83
N GLU A 121 -3.46 15.41 6.19
CA GLU A 121 -4.79 14.77 6.31
C GLU A 121 -5.28 14.27 4.95
N THR A 122 -5.12 15.07 3.90
CA THR A 122 -5.48 14.67 2.53
C THR A 122 -4.62 13.51 2.05
N VAL A 123 -3.30 13.56 2.24
CA VAL A 123 -2.36 12.48 1.89
C VAL A 123 -2.70 11.20 2.63
N ARG A 124 -2.98 11.27 3.94
CA ARG A 124 -3.43 10.10 4.70
C ARG A 124 -4.72 9.52 4.13
N SER A 125 -5.71 10.35 3.80
CA SER A 125 -6.98 9.90 3.21
C SER A 125 -6.77 9.21 1.86
N GLN A 126 -5.88 9.73 1.02
CA GLN A 126 -5.49 9.10 -0.24
C GLN A 126 -4.79 7.75 -0.01
N ARG A 127 -3.89 7.66 0.98
CA ARG A 127 -3.23 6.40 1.35
C ARG A 127 -4.24 5.36 1.86
N ILE A 128 -5.24 5.74 2.65
CA ILE A 128 -6.33 4.85 3.08
C ILE A 128 -7.00 4.22 1.85
N VAL A 129 -7.45 5.03 0.89
CA VAL A 129 -8.13 4.55 -0.32
C VAL A 129 -7.23 3.63 -1.14
N ARG A 130 -5.97 4.02 -1.34
CA ARG A 130 -5.01 3.25 -2.15
C ARG A 130 -4.62 1.93 -1.49
N GLN A 131 -4.34 1.95 -0.20
CA GLN A 131 -3.81 0.80 0.54
C GLN A 131 -4.90 -0.18 0.96
N LEU A 132 -6.16 0.26 1.04
CA LEU A 132 -7.31 -0.55 1.46
C LEU A 132 -8.41 -0.53 0.38
N PRO A 133 -8.21 -1.20 -0.78
CA PRO A 133 -9.21 -1.24 -1.83
C PRO A 133 -10.53 -1.84 -1.32
N LYS A 134 -11.64 -1.16 -1.58
CA LYS A 134 -12.98 -1.64 -1.18
C LYS A 134 -13.36 -2.97 -1.83
N GLN A 135 -12.83 -3.22 -3.02
CA GLN A 135 -12.99 -4.45 -3.80
C GLN A 135 -12.47 -5.64 -3.01
N ASP A 136 -11.37 -5.48 -2.28
CA ASP A 136 -10.80 -6.54 -1.45
C ASP A 136 -11.61 -6.77 -0.16
N LEU A 137 -12.44 -5.80 0.21
CA LEU A 137 -13.20 -5.80 1.46
C LEU A 137 -14.64 -6.27 1.26
N SER A 138 -15.27 -5.95 0.13
CA SER A 138 -16.67 -6.29 -0.12
C SER A 138 -16.91 -6.79 -1.52
N LEU A 139 -17.56 -7.95 -1.64
CA LEU A 139 -18.00 -8.49 -2.92
C LEU A 139 -18.94 -7.51 -3.63
N THR A 140 -19.79 -6.80 -2.89
CA THR A 140 -20.68 -5.76 -3.45
C THR A 140 -19.95 -4.56 -4.03
N ALA A 141 -18.68 -4.36 -3.69
CA ALA A 141 -17.84 -3.33 -4.28
C ALA A 141 -17.15 -3.80 -5.57
N CYS A 142 -17.18 -5.11 -5.86
CA CYS A 142 -16.72 -5.69 -7.10
C CYS A 142 -17.83 -5.61 -8.15
N LYS A 143 -17.49 -5.22 -9.38
CA LYS A 143 -18.42 -5.08 -10.50
C LYS A 143 -18.32 -6.23 -11.49
N PHE A 144 -17.19 -6.94 -11.53
CA PHE A 144 -16.88 -7.91 -12.58
C PHE A 144 -16.65 -9.34 -12.05
N VAL A 145 -16.86 -9.58 -10.75
CA VAL A 145 -16.83 -10.93 -10.18
C VAL A 145 -18.11 -11.67 -10.56
N GLU A 146 -17.97 -12.72 -11.37
CA GLU A 146 -19.10 -13.58 -11.76
C GLU A 146 -19.56 -14.46 -10.58
N PRO A 147 -20.86 -14.84 -10.52
CA PRO A 147 -21.42 -15.63 -9.43
C PRO A 147 -20.65 -16.93 -9.13
N GLN A 148 -20.11 -17.58 -10.16
CA GLN A 148 -19.32 -18.81 -10.00
C GLN A 148 -18.00 -18.61 -9.24
N TYR A 149 -17.46 -17.39 -9.22
CA TYR A 149 -16.19 -17.06 -8.55
C TYR A 149 -16.39 -16.46 -7.14
N GLU A 150 -17.62 -16.27 -6.68
CA GLU A 150 -17.89 -15.74 -5.33
C GLU A 150 -17.28 -16.59 -4.21
N SER A 151 -17.21 -17.92 -4.39
CA SER A 151 -16.54 -18.79 -3.42
C SER A 151 -15.05 -18.46 -3.34
N SER A 152 -14.38 -18.35 -4.49
CA SER A 152 -12.96 -17.97 -4.52
C SER A 152 -12.72 -16.58 -3.93
N TYR A 153 -13.65 -15.64 -4.11
CA TYR A 153 -13.58 -14.33 -3.46
C TYR A 153 -13.69 -14.45 -1.93
N ARG A 154 -14.64 -15.25 -1.42
CA ARG A 154 -14.78 -15.49 0.03
C ARG A 154 -13.54 -16.16 0.60
N ASP A 155 -12.93 -17.10 -0.13
CA ASP A 155 -11.67 -17.75 0.27
C ASP A 155 -10.52 -16.75 0.33
N PHE A 156 -10.42 -15.85 -0.65
CA PHE A 156 -9.44 -14.75 -0.64
C PHE A 156 -9.63 -13.85 0.59
N VAL A 157 -10.86 -13.40 0.87
CA VAL A 157 -11.14 -12.55 2.03
C VAL A 157 -10.84 -13.28 3.33
N SER A 158 -11.18 -14.57 3.42
CA SER A 158 -10.91 -15.41 4.59
C SER A 158 -9.41 -15.59 4.83
N GLY A 159 -8.66 -15.96 3.79
CA GLY A 159 -7.20 -16.12 3.85
C GLY A 159 -6.50 -14.81 4.17
N ARG A 160 -6.95 -13.69 3.58
CA ARG A 160 -6.47 -12.36 3.95
C ARG A 160 -6.74 -12.09 5.43
N ASN A 161 -7.96 -12.28 5.93
CA ASN A 161 -8.27 -11.96 7.33
C ASN A 161 -7.56 -12.87 8.34
N GLN A 162 -7.15 -14.08 7.96
CA GLN A 162 -6.36 -14.99 8.81
C GLN A 162 -4.88 -14.58 8.89
N VAL A 163 -4.32 -14.02 7.81
CA VAL A 163 -2.89 -13.68 7.73
C VAL A 163 -2.60 -12.19 7.95
N ALA A 164 -3.47 -11.32 7.45
CA ALA A 164 -3.37 -9.87 7.52
C ALA A 164 -4.16 -9.33 8.71
N LEU A 165 -3.91 -8.06 9.04
CA LEU A 165 -4.61 -7.26 10.05
C LEU A 165 -3.92 -7.23 11.43
N ASP A 166 -2.60 -7.35 11.45
CA ASP A 166 -1.88 -6.81 12.59
C ASP A 166 -1.75 -5.29 12.45
N VAL A 167 -1.84 -4.62 13.60
CA VAL A 167 -1.57 -3.20 13.74
C VAL A 167 -0.28 -3.04 14.50
N ALA A 168 0.69 -2.33 13.92
CA ALA A 168 1.93 -2.04 14.62
C ALA A 168 1.67 -0.98 15.71
N VAL A 169 2.48 -1.03 16.76
CA VAL A 169 2.32 -0.19 17.96
C VAL A 169 3.50 0.75 18.05
N ALA A 170 3.21 2.03 18.24
CA ALA A 170 4.21 3.05 18.51
C ALA A 170 4.48 3.13 20.02
N LYS A 171 5.76 3.12 20.42
CA LYS A 171 6.16 3.15 21.83
C LYS A 171 7.56 3.75 22.01
N PRO A 172 7.92 4.19 23.23
CA PRO A 172 9.29 4.59 23.53
C PRO A 172 10.29 3.51 23.15
N THR A 173 11.37 3.92 22.50
CA THR A 173 12.39 3.01 21.96
C THR A 173 13.20 2.37 23.09
N PRO A 174 13.33 1.04 23.10
CA PRO A 174 14.25 0.35 24.02
C PRO A 174 15.71 0.78 23.78
N PRO A 175 16.56 0.87 24.81
CA PRO A 175 17.98 1.19 24.64
C PRO A 175 18.68 0.22 23.69
N GLY A 176 19.57 0.73 22.84
CA GLY A 176 20.35 -0.10 21.90
C GLY A 176 19.55 -0.70 20.74
N SER A 177 18.38 -0.15 20.42
CA SER A 177 17.57 -0.62 19.28
C SER A 177 18.11 -0.09 17.94
N PHE A 178 18.04 -0.91 16.90
CA PHE A 178 18.39 -0.55 15.53
C PHE A 178 17.15 -0.67 14.64
N CYS A 179 16.96 0.28 13.74
CA CYS A 179 15.86 0.21 12.79
C CYS A 179 16.16 -0.86 11.74
N ILE A 180 15.29 -1.87 11.61
CA ILE A 180 15.54 -2.97 10.67
C ILE A 180 15.52 -2.53 9.19
N ARG A 181 14.86 -1.41 8.87
CA ARG A 181 14.79 -0.92 7.48
C ARG A 181 16.01 -0.12 7.04
N CYS A 182 16.42 0.89 7.82
CA CYS A 182 17.56 1.73 7.46
C CYS A 182 18.87 1.31 8.13
N LEU A 183 18.82 0.32 9.02
CA LEU A 183 19.93 -0.22 9.80
C LEU A 183 20.64 0.80 10.70
N GLN A 184 20.04 1.98 10.88
CA GLN A 184 20.57 3.03 11.76
C GLN A 184 20.06 2.85 13.20
N PRO A 185 20.84 3.29 14.21
CA PRO A 185 20.39 3.31 15.59
C PRO A 185 19.10 4.13 15.75
N VAL A 186 18.16 3.63 16.54
CA VAL A 186 17.02 4.41 17.02
C VAL A 186 17.38 4.94 18.40
N HIS A 187 17.42 6.28 18.57
CA HIS A 187 17.89 6.83 19.84
C HIS A 187 16.95 6.46 20.98
N ALA A 188 17.53 6.14 22.13
CA ALA A 188 16.78 5.91 23.35
C ALA A 188 15.89 7.13 23.66
N GLN A 189 14.67 6.89 24.16
CA GLN A 189 13.65 7.91 24.45
C GLN A 189 12.97 8.54 23.21
N GLN A 190 13.36 8.22 21.98
CA GLN A 190 12.53 8.50 20.80
C GLN A 190 11.38 7.51 20.69
N ILE A 191 10.39 7.81 19.83
CA ILE A 191 9.32 6.87 19.51
C ILE A 191 9.77 5.95 18.39
N SER A 192 9.54 4.66 18.59
CA SER A 192 9.72 3.61 17.59
C SER A 192 8.39 2.93 17.30
N VAL A 193 8.31 2.27 16.15
CA VAL A 193 7.20 1.40 15.78
C VAL A 193 7.66 -0.06 15.93
N THR A 194 6.83 -0.90 16.54
CA THR A 194 7.04 -2.35 16.64
C THR A 194 5.86 -3.11 16.08
N ALA A 195 6.14 -4.16 15.33
CA ALA A 195 5.17 -5.01 14.65
C ALA A 195 5.10 -6.38 15.34
N PRO A 196 4.00 -6.74 16.03
CA PRO A 196 3.92 -7.98 16.82
C PRO A 196 4.31 -9.27 16.07
N ARG A 197 3.96 -9.38 14.78
CA ARG A 197 4.32 -10.54 13.92
C ARG A 197 5.76 -10.55 13.46
N MET A 198 6.49 -9.45 13.60
CA MET A 198 7.91 -9.34 13.26
C MET A 198 8.81 -9.51 14.48
N GLY A 199 8.29 -10.10 15.57
CA GLY A 199 9.06 -10.39 16.76
C GLY A 199 9.55 -9.13 17.49
N LYS A 200 10.87 -8.97 17.57
CA LYS A 200 11.52 -7.86 18.31
C LYS A 200 11.96 -6.70 17.43
N ASP A 201 11.59 -6.75 16.14
CA ASP A 201 12.01 -5.76 15.17
C ASP A 201 11.42 -4.38 15.49
N VAL A 202 12.21 -3.37 15.15
CA VAL A 202 11.94 -1.97 15.44
C VAL A 202 12.10 -1.15 14.16
N TRP A 203 11.19 -0.19 13.96
CA TRP A 203 11.26 0.80 12.89
C TRP A 203 11.26 2.21 13.45
N HIS A 204 11.97 3.12 12.78
CA HIS A 204 11.60 4.53 12.85
C HIS A 204 10.18 4.72 12.32
N PRO A 205 9.39 5.69 12.82
CA PRO A 205 8.09 6.02 12.24
C PRO A 205 8.14 6.24 10.72
N ALA A 206 9.13 7.00 10.23
CA ALA A 206 9.33 7.25 8.81
C ALA A 206 9.78 6.02 7.99
N CYS A 207 10.27 4.97 8.67
CA CYS A 207 10.72 3.73 8.06
C CYS A 207 9.63 2.66 8.02
N PHE A 208 8.50 2.83 8.71
CA PHE A 208 7.42 1.84 8.69
C PHE A 208 6.57 1.98 7.43
N LYS A 209 7.11 1.45 6.32
CA LYS A 209 6.61 1.66 4.95
C LYS A 209 6.40 0.34 4.24
N CYS A 210 5.45 0.31 3.31
CA CYS A 210 5.23 -0.86 2.45
C CYS A 210 6.46 -1.10 1.57
N THR A 211 6.90 -2.37 1.49
CA THR A 211 8.06 -2.77 0.68
C THR A 211 7.89 -2.47 -0.81
N THR A 212 6.66 -2.52 -1.34
CA THR A 212 6.41 -2.33 -2.79
C THR A 212 6.26 -0.87 -3.19
N CYS A 213 5.49 -0.06 -2.45
CA CYS A 213 5.22 1.33 -2.86
C CYS A 213 5.95 2.40 -2.06
N ASP A 214 6.73 2.03 -1.05
CA ASP A 214 7.47 2.94 -0.16
C ASP A 214 6.60 4.00 0.57
N ASP A 215 5.27 3.87 0.50
CA ASP A 215 4.36 4.70 1.30
C ASP A 215 4.33 4.22 2.76
N LEU A 216 4.15 5.16 3.68
CA LEU A 216 3.86 4.85 5.09
C LEU A 216 2.65 3.93 5.17
N LEU A 217 2.76 2.89 5.98
CA LEU A 217 1.68 1.94 6.23
C LEU A 217 0.57 2.64 6.99
N VAL A 218 -0.60 2.71 6.33
CA VAL A 218 -1.69 3.55 6.81
C VAL A 218 -2.18 3.07 8.16
N ASP A 219 -2.26 4.00 9.11
CA ASP A 219 -2.69 3.74 10.48
C ASP A 219 -1.95 2.59 11.17
N LEU A 220 -0.69 2.37 10.76
CA LEU A 220 0.16 1.26 11.19
C LEU A 220 -0.38 -0.14 10.86
N ALA A 221 -1.40 -0.26 10.01
CA ALA A 221 -1.91 -1.53 9.51
C ALA A 221 -0.92 -2.14 8.50
N TYR A 222 -0.59 -3.41 8.68
CA TYR A 222 0.40 -4.09 7.83
C TYR A 222 0.08 -5.57 7.62
N CYS A 223 0.68 -6.13 6.58
CA CYS A 223 0.67 -7.55 6.26
C CYS A 223 2.11 -8.05 6.17
N VAL A 224 2.33 -9.32 6.51
CA VAL A 224 3.66 -9.95 6.44
C VAL A 224 3.64 -11.03 5.37
N TYR A 225 4.65 -11.04 4.51
CA TYR A 225 4.90 -12.07 3.51
C TYR A 225 6.41 -12.19 3.29
N ASP A 226 6.97 -13.40 3.37
CA ASP A 226 8.41 -13.67 3.27
C ASP A 226 9.26 -12.67 4.08
N ASP A 227 8.97 -12.54 5.38
CA ASP A 227 9.64 -11.65 6.33
C ASP A 227 9.67 -10.15 5.94
N ASN A 228 8.82 -9.74 5.01
CA ASN A 228 8.69 -8.35 4.57
C ASN A 228 7.29 -7.80 4.89
N ILE A 229 7.23 -6.49 5.16
CA ILE A 229 5.99 -5.79 5.47
C ILE A 229 5.38 -5.14 4.22
N TYR A 230 4.07 -5.29 4.05
CA TYR A 230 3.30 -4.79 2.92
C TYR A 230 2.02 -4.10 3.39
N CYS A 231 1.49 -3.18 2.58
CA CYS A 231 0.10 -2.74 2.76
C CYS A 231 -0.85 -3.82 2.24
N GLU A 232 -2.12 -3.79 2.64
CA GLU A 232 -3.11 -4.80 2.23
C GLU A 232 -3.19 -4.94 0.71
N ARG A 233 -3.18 -3.83 -0.03
CA ARG A 233 -3.19 -3.85 -1.50
C ARG A 233 -2.08 -4.72 -2.09
N HIS A 234 -0.82 -4.44 -1.74
CA HIS A 234 0.32 -5.13 -2.34
C HIS A 234 0.47 -6.55 -1.78
N TYR A 235 0.03 -6.80 -0.55
CA TYR A 235 -0.08 -8.15 -0.02
C TYR A 235 -1.09 -8.98 -0.83
N ALA A 236 -2.26 -8.41 -1.14
CA ALA A 236 -3.26 -9.09 -1.96
C ALA A 236 -2.77 -9.36 -3.39
N GLU A 237 -1.98 -8.44 -3.96
CA GLU A 237 -1.32 -8.63 -5.27
C GLU A 237 -0.28 -9.77 -5.29
N LYS A 238 0.19 -10.25 -4.12
CA LYS A 238 1.00 -11.48 -4.03
C LYS A 238 0.16 -12.76 -4.15
N MET A 239 -1.14 -12.68 -3.85
CA MET A 239 -2.05 -13.82 -3.90
C MET A 239 -2.77 -13.93 -5.26
N LYS A 240 -3.20 -12.79 -5.82
CA LYS A 240 -3.91 -12.73 -7.11
C LYS A 240 -3.49 -11.47 -7.89
N PRO A 241 -3.46 -11.52 -9.24
CA PRO A 241 -3.17 -10.33 -10.04
C PRO A 241 -4.29 -9.31 -9.91
N ARG A 242 -3.94 -8.02 -9.87
CA ARG A 242 -4.93 -6.93 -9.79
C ARG A 242 -5.11 -6.22 -11.12
N CYS A 243 -6.36 -5.97 -11.51
CA CYS A 243 -6.69 -5.18 -12.69
C CYS A 243 -6.44 -3.69 -12.45
N ALA A 244 -5.60 -3.05 -13.27
CA ALA A 244 -5.33 -1.59 -13.18
C ALA A 244 -6.57 -0.71 -13.43
N GLY A 245 -7.56 -1.22 -14.19
CA GLY A 245 -8.76 -0.50 -14.57
C GLY A 245 -9.85 -0.48 -13.49
N CYS A 246 -10.25 -1.65 -12.99
CA CYS A 246 -11.34 -1.77 -12.01
C CYS A 246 -10.86 -1.95 -10.55
N ASP A 247 -9.57 -2.22 -10.35
CA ASP A 247 -8.95 -2.52 -9.06
C ASP A 247 -9.37 -3.85 -8.40
N GLU A 248 -10.04 -4.74 -9.15
CA GLU A 248 -10.42 -6.09 -8.68
C GLU A 248 -9.27 -7.11 -8.84
N LEU A 249 -9.32 -8.17 -8.04
CA LEU A 249 -8.38 -9.31 -7.97
C LEU A 249 -8.95 -10.58 -8.60
#